data_AF-A0A7C5WTE5-F1
#
_entry.id   AF-A0A7C5WTE5-F1
#
_cell.length_a   1.000
_cell.length_b   1.000
_cell.length_c   1.000
_cell.angle_alpha   90.00
_cell.angle_beta   90.00
_cell.angle_gamma   90.00
#
_symmetry.space_group_name_H-M   'P 1'
#
loop_
_entity.id
_entity.type
_entity.pdbx_description
1 polymer ?
#
loop_
_entity_poly.entity_id
_entity_poly.type
_entity_poly.pdbx_seq_one_letter_code
_entity_poly.pdbx_strand_id
1 'polypeptide(L)'
;AAGARLPAWVETLSRYAAVLAAAASFLPLLVLARVVWILLRPAGRRPGFAPRMLVLAALVLVSLLFWMAWYGFLYGGEGGGAGAFAPPPAPATAPSAPPGAEPGPAPAPALRWPGRVLGGVLLLGTIALAALIAALAFALWRLLRGRAPAAEGAAEGGGAKGRRTERLAGRVRAAYRAFLLVMRPWLPRQASETPHEYAHRIAAREPALAEAVWGLTRLYEPVRYGGLADEAEAAAAEAWLRRIERELEKGEET
;
A
#
# COMPACT_ATOMS: atom_id res chain seq x y z
N ALA A 1 3.25 -60.19 2.21
CA ALA A 1 2.43 -59.75 1.07
C ALA A 1 3.23 -58.72 0.28
N ALA A 2 3.47 -58.98 -1.01
CA ALA A 2 4.26 -58.14 -1.89
C ALA A 2 3.64 -56.74 -1.99
N GLY A 3 4.44 -55.70 -1.68
CA GLY A 3 4.01 -54.31 -1.81
C GLY A 3 3.64 -54.02 -3.26
N ALA A 4 2.35 -53.83 -3.52
CA ALA A 4 1.87 -53.42 -4.83
C ALA A 4 2.54 -52.11 -5.20
N ARG A 5 3.54 -52.18 -6.09
CA ARG A 5 4.14 -50.99 -6.70
C ARG A 5 3.00 -50.26 -7.38
N LEU A 6 2.73 -49.04 -6.92
CA LEU A 6 1.75 -48.20 -7.57
C LEU A 6 2.14 -48.06 -9.06
N PRO A 7 1.16 -48.08 -9.97
CA PRO A 7 1.45 -47.92 -11.39
C PRO A 7 2.28 -46.66 -11.64
N ALA A 8 3.27 -46.73 -12.52
CA ALA A 8 4.19 -45.61 -12.77
C ALA A 8 3.46 -44.29 -13.12
N TRP A 9 2.28 -44.37 -13.75
CA TRP A 9 1.42 -43.23 -14.07
C TRP A 9 0.89 -42.49 -12.82
N VAL A 10 0.66 -43.20 -11.71
CA VAL A 10 0.22 -42.62 -10.42
C VAL A 10 1.35 -41.80 -9.80
N GLU A 11 2.59 -42.29 -9.92
CA GLU A 11 3.77 -41.60 -9.44
C GLU A 11 4.12 -40.37 -10.28
N THR A 12 3.82 -40.40 -11.57
CA THR A 12 3.93 -39.21 -12.43
C THR A 12 2.87 -38.18 -12.06
N LEU A 13 1.61 -38.61 -11.84
CA LEU A 13 0.51 -37.75 -11.43
C LEU A 13 0.76 -37.07 -10.07
N SER A 14 1.36 -37.77 -9.11
CA SER A 14 1.70 -37.18 -7.81
C SER A 14 2.78 -36.10 -7.91
N ARG A 15 3.78 -36.29 -8.79
CA ARG A 15 4.81 -35.26 -9.07
C ARG A 15 4.22 -34.05 -9.76
N TYR A 16 3.32 -34.24 -10.74
CA TYR A 16 2.61 -33.12 -11.37
C TYR A 16 1.71 -32.38 -10.38
N ALA A 17 1.00 -33.08 -9.49
CA ALA A 17 0.19 -32.47 -8.45
C ALA A 17 1.04 -31.64 -7.47
N ALA A 18 2.24 -32.12 -7.11
CA ALA A 18 3.17 -31.38 -6.26
C ALA A 18 3.71 -30.12 -6.94
N VAL A 19 4.05 -30.19 -8.23
CA VAL A 19 4.50 -29.02 -9.01
C VAL A 19 3.37 -28.01 -9.20
N LEU A 20 2.14 -28.46 -9.46
CA LEU A 20 0.97 -27.60 -9.56
C LEU A 20 0.62 -26.96 -8.22
N ALA A 21 0.73 -27.69 -7.11
CA ALA A 21 0.54 -27.15 -5.77
C ALA A 21 1.61 -26.09 -5.46
N ALA A 22 2.88 -26.35 -5.76
CA ALA A 22 3.97 -25.39 -5.60
C ALA A 22 3.77 -24.13 -6.46
N ALA A 23 3.33 -24.31 -7.72
CA ALA A 23 3.01 -23.20 -8.62
C ALA A 23 1.81 -22.38 -8.12
N ALA A 24 0.78 -23.04 -7.58
CA ALA A 24 -0.37 -22.38 -6.96
C ALA A 24 0.03 -21.60 -5.70
N SER A 25 1.09 -22.00 -4.98
CA SER A 25 1.67 -21.25 -3.86
C SER A 25 2.27 -19.90 -4.27
N PHE A 26 2.66 -19.72 -5.54
CA PHE A 26 3.16 -18.44 -6.05
C PHE A 26 2.05 -17.46 -6.44
N LEU A 27 0.83 -17.96 -6.68
CA LEU A 27 -0.33 -17.12 -7.01
C LEU A 27 -0.64 -16.06 -5.93
N PRO A 28 -0.68 -16.37 -4.61
CA PRO A 28 -0.90 -15.37 -3.58
C PRO A 28 0.24 -14.35 -3.49
N LEU A 29 1.49 -14.75 -3.76
CA LEU A 29 2.63 -13.81 -3.82
C LEU A 29 2.50 -12.84 -4.99
N LEU A 30 2.03 -13.29 -6.15
CA LEU A 30 1.77 -12.42 -7.30
C LEU A 30 0.62 -11.45 -7.02
N VAL A 31 -0.45 -11.90 -6.36
CA VAL A 31 -1.56 -11.04 -5.91
C VAL A 31 -1.04 -10.00 -4.91
N LEU A 32 -0.24 -10.41 -3.93
CA LEU A 32 0.39 -9.54 -2.94
C LEU A 32 1.24 -8.46 -3.63
N ALA A 33 2.14 -8.87 -4.53
CA ALA A 33 3.01 -7.97 -5.29
C ALA A 33 2.19 -6.96 -6.11
N ARG A 34 1.09 -7.40 -6.73
CA ARG A 34 0.18 -6.54 -7.50
C ARG A 34 -0.51 -5.50 -6.61
N VAL A 35 -0.98 -5.89 -5.43
CA VAL A 35 -1.62 -4.98 -4.47
C VAL A 35 -0.62 -3.98 -3.90
N VAL A 36 0.58 -4.44 -3.53
CA VAL A 36 1.68 -3.59 -3.06
C VAL A 36 2.07 -2.57 -4.14
N TRP A 37 2.21 -2.98 -5.40
CA TRP A 37 2.47 -2.07 -6.53
C TRP A 37 1.37 -1.01 -6.71
N ILE A 38 0.10 -1.39 -6.59
CA ILE A 38 -1.03 -0.46 -6.69
C ILE A 38 -1.03 0.55 -5.53
N LEU A 39 -0.64 0.11 -4.32
CA LEU A 39 -0.54 0.96 -3.13
C LEU A 39 0.68 1.91 -3.17
N LEU A 40 1.79 1.45 -3.75
CA LEU A 40 3.03 2.22 -3.96
C LEU A 40 2.93 3.18 -5.14
N ARG A 41 1.96 2.99 -6.05
CA ARG A 41 1.80 3.87 -7.20
C ARG A 41 1.57 5.31 -6.70
N PRO A 42 2.43 6.28 -7.11
CA PRO A 42 2.33 7.65 -6.65
C PRO A 42 1.14 8.33 -7.34
N ALA A 43 -0.06 8.07 -6.83
CA ALA A 43 -1.22 8.91 -7.12
C ALA A 43 -1.08 10.17 -6.25
N GLY A 44 -1.09 11.34 -6.89
CA GLY A 44 -0.83 12.66 -6.29
C GLY A 44 -1.81 13.14 -5.20
N ARG A 45 -2.51 12.23 -4.53
CA ARG A 45 -3.29 12.48 -3.32
C ARG A 45 -2.98 11.38 -2.34
N ARG A 46 -2.23 11.70 -1.28
CA ARG A 46 -1.93 10.79 -0.17
C ARG A 46 -3.26 10.35 0.45
N PRO A 47 -3.73 9.09 0.29
CA PRO A 47 -4.66 8.55 1.26
C PRO A 47 -3.91 8.52 2.60
N GLY A 48 -4.62 8.75 3.70
CA GLY A 48 -4.01 8.71 5.03
C GLY A 48 -3.14 7.45 5.22
N PHE A 49 -2.08 7.57 6.01
CA PHE A 49 -1.14 6.49 6.29
C PHE A 49 -1.84 5.25 6.90
N ALA A 50 -2.93 5.46 7.65
CA ALA A 50 -3.68 4.43 8.37
C ALA A 50 -4.32 3.33 7.48
N PRO A 51 -5.14 3.62 6.45
CA PRO A 51 -5.73 2.57 5.61
C PRO A 51 -4.69 1.74 4.84
N ARG A 52 -3.53 2.32 4.50
CA ARG A 52 -2.43 1.58 3.86
C ARG A 52 -1.81 0.56 4.81
N MET A 53 -1.57 0.93 6.07
CA MET A 53 -1.02 0.03 7.08
C MET A 53 -1.99 -1.10 7.45
N LEU A 54 -3.30 -0.81 7.49
CA LEU A 54 -4.32 -1.81 7.80
C LEU A 54 -4.43 -2.89 6.71
N VAL A 55 -4.35 -2.49 5.44
CA VAL A 55 -4.32 -3.44 4.30
C VAL A 55 -3.03 -4.26 4.30
N LEU A 56 -1.88 -3.66 4.60
CA LEU A 56 -0.61 -4.39 4.73
C LEU A 56 -0.65 -5.39 5.89
N ALA A 57 -1.16 -4.99 7.05
CA ALA A 57 -1.31 -5.88 8.21
C ALA A 57 -2.22 -7.07 7.90
N ALA A 58 -3.35 -6.83 7.22
CA ALA A 58 -4.24 -7.90 6.79
C ALA A 58 -3.56 -8.88 5.82
N LEU A 59 -2.78 -8.37 4.86
CA LEU A 59 -2.06 -9.21 3.90
C LEU A 59 -0.96 -10.05 4.56
N VAL A 60 -0.20 -9.46 5.50
CA VAL A 60 0.81 -10.18 6.27
C VAL A 60 0.17 -11.28 7.11
N LEU A 61 -0.94 -10.99 7.79
CA LEU A 61 -1.66 -11.98 8.60
C LEU A 61 -2.18 -13.14 7.74
N VAL A 62 -2.75 -12.86 6.56
CA VAL A 62 -3.22 -13.90 5.63
C VAL A 62 -2.06 -14.75 5.11
N SER A 63 -0.93 -14.14 4.77
CA SER A 63 0.27 -14.86 4.35
C SER A 63 0.81 -15.77 5.48
N LEU A 64 0.80 -15.29 6.72
CA LEU A 64 1.23 -16.05 7.89
C LEU A 64 0.31 -17.25 8.14
N LEU A 65 -1.02 -17.04 8.10
CA LEU A 65 -2.01 -18.10 8.28
C LEU A 65 -1.93 -19.15 7.18
N PHE A 66 -1.70 -18.73 5.92
CA PHE A 66 -1.46 -19.65 4.81
C PHE A 66 -0.21 -20.50 5.04
N TRP A 67 0.91 -19.87 5.43
CA TRP A 67 2.14 -20.60 5.73
C TRP A 67 1.98 -21.56 6.91
N MET A 68 1.24 -21.19 7.95
CA MET A 68 0.95 -22.10 9.08
C MET A 68 0.10 -23.29 8.64
N ALA A 69 -0.95 -23.08 7.83
CA ALA A 69 -1.76 -24.15 7.29
C ALA A 69 -0.97 -25.07 6.35
N TRP A 70 -0.09 -24.50 5.53
CA TRP A 70 0.80 -25.22 4.62
C TRP A 70 1.85 -26.04 5.37
N TYR A 71 2.49 -25.47 6.41
CA TYR A 71 3.40 -26.21 7.28
C TYR A 71 2.68 -27.33 8.02
N GLY A 72 1.48 -27.07 8.54
CA GLY A 72 0.65 -28.11 9.17
C GLY A 72 0.26 -29.23 8.21
N PHE A 73 0.03 -28.91 6.93
CA PHE A 73 -0.24 -29.90 5.90
C PHE A 73 1.00 -30.72 5.53
N LEU A 74 2.17 -30.08 5.40
CA LEU A 74 3.42 -30.75 5.02
C LEU A 74 4.04 -31.56 6.16
N TYR A 75 3.95 -31.09 7.40
CA TYR A 75 4.66 -31.65 8.56
C TYR A 75 3.73 -32.19 9.67
N GLY A 76 2.44 -31.85 9.66
CA GLY A 76 1.46 -32.36 10.63
C GLY A 76 1.03 -33.81 10.41
N GLY A 77 1.63 -34.51 9.44
CA GLY A 77 1.34 -35.92 9.13
C GLY A 77 2.06 -36.94 10.02
N GLU A 78 3.05 -36.56 10.83
CA GLU A 78 3.95 -37.55 11.46
C GLU A 78 4.05 -37.53 13.00
N GLY A 79 3.35 -36.67 13.76
CA GLY A 79 3.72 -36.50 15.18
C GLY A 79 2.64 -36.14 16.20
N GLY A 80 1.36 -36.29 15.91
CA GLY A 80 0.27 -35.91 16.82
C GLY A 80 -0.18 -37.01 17.79
N GLY A 81 0.74 -37.67 18.50
CA GLY A 81 0.38 -38.67 19.51
C GLY A 81 1.58 -39.22 20.28
N ALA A 82 1.89 -38.60 21.42
CA ALA A 82 2.69 -39.16 22.52
C ALA A 82 4.23 -39.34 22.33
N GLY A 83 4.92 -38.46 21.60
CA GLY A 83 6.39 -38.55 21.45
C GLY A 83 7.24 -37.44 22.11
N ALA A 84 6.71 -36.23 22.27
CA ALA A 84 7.55 -35.06 22.63
C ALA A 84 7.96 -35.00 24.11
N PHE A 85 7.47 -35.92 24.95
CA PHE A 85 7.79 -36.02 26.39
C PHE A 85 8.08 -37.46 26.84
N ALA A 86 8.49 -38.35 25.93
CA ALA A 86 8.97 -39.67 26.35
C ALA A 86 10.43 -39.53 26.86
N PRO A 87 10.76 -39.97 28.09
CA PRO A 87 12.14 -39.99 28.56
C PRO A 87 12.99 -40.88 27.64
N PRO A 88 14.30 -40.61 27.50
CA PRO A 88 15.17 -41.40 26.62
C PRO A 88 15.13 -42.87 27.02
N PRO A 89 15.14 -43.82 26.06
CA PRO A 89 15.12 -45.23 26.38
C PRO A 89 16.36 -45.60 27.20
N ALA A 90 16.14 -46.21 28.36
CA ALA A 90 17.21 -46.79 29.16
C ALA A 90 17.99 -47.83 28.33
N PRO A 91 19.32 -47.95 28.48
CA PRO A 91 20.10 -48.92 27.74
C PRO A 91 19.63 -50.33 28.10
N ALA A 92 19.15 -51.07 27.09
CA ALA A 92 18.69 -52.43 27.23
C ALA A 92 19.86 -53.36 27.54
N THR A 93 20.00 -53.76 28.80
CA THR A 93 20.66 -55.01 29.18
C THR A 93 19.82 -56.16 28.62
N ALA A 94 20.32 -56.82 27.59
CA ALA A 94 19.66 -57.98 26.99
C ALA A 94 19.64 -59.17 27.95
N PRO A 95 18.53 -59.92 28.00
CA PRO A 95 18.59 -61.36 28.15
C PRO A 95 18.12 -62.03 26.86
N SER A 96 18.91 -63.01 26.43
CA SER A 96 18.72 -63.85 25.25
C SER A 96 17.30 -64.43 25.18
N ALA A 97 16.58 -64.15 24.10
CA ALA A 97 15.33 -64.84 23.76
C ALA A 97 15.66 -66.13 22.95
N PRO A 98 14.92 -67.24 23.16
CA PRO A 98 15.18 -68.52 22.51
C PRO A 98 14.79 -68.53 21.01
N PRO A 99 15.38 -69.42 20.19
CA PRO A 99 15.13 -69.46 18.76
C PRO A 99 13.76 -70.10 18.48
N GLY A 100 12.74 -69.27 18.34
CA GLY A 100 11.38 -69.73 18.02
C GLY A 100 10.32 -68.64 17.97
N ALA A 101 10.69 -67.36 17.92
CA ALA A 101 9.72 -66.28 17.77
C ALA A 101 9.29 -66.19 16.29
N GLU A 102 8.06 -66.62 16.00
CA GLU A 102 7.40 -66.34 14.72
C GLU A 102 7.48 -64.84 14.39
N PRO A 103 7.63 -64.46 13.11
CA PRO A 103 7.66 -63.07 12.71
C PRO A 103 6.32 -62.42 13.09
N GLY A 104 6.35 -61.53 14.08
CA GLY A 104 5.18 -60.78 14.54
C GLY A 104 4.48 -60.09 13.37
N PRO A 105 3.13 -59.97 13.42
CA PRO A 105 2.35 -59.44 12.31
C PRO A 105 2.86 -58.05 11.93
N ALA A 106 3.12 -57.86 10.62
CA ALA A 106 3.55 -56.58 10.08
C ALA A 106 2.59 -55.47 10.52
N PRO A 107 3.09 -54.28 10.93
CA PRO A 107 2.24 -53.19 11.38
C PRO A 107 1.23 -52.88 10.28
N ALA A 108 -0.07 -52.94 10.63
CA ALA A 108 -1.15 -52.66 9.71
C ALA A 108 -0.91 -51.29 9.06
N PRO A 109 -1.16 -51.13 7.74
CA PRO A 109 -1.01 -49.84 7.08
C PRO A 109 -1.97 -48.86 7.74
N ALA A 110 -1.45 -47.98 8.60
CA ALA A 110 -2.20 -46.94 9.24
C ALA A 110 -2.96 -46.20 8.14
N LEU A 111 -4.29 -46.24 8.24
CA LEU A 111 -5.21 -45.78 7.22
C LEU A 111 -4.90 -44.31 6.91
N ARG A 112 -4.18 -44.04 5.81
CA ARG A 112 -3.66 -42.71 5.40
C ARG A 112 -4.75 -41.74 4.92
N TRP A 113 -6.01 -42.10 5.12
CA TRP A 113 -7.19 -41.39 4.65
C TRP A 113 -7.56 -40.13 5.47
N PRO A 114 -7.43 -40.10 6.81
CA PRO A 114 -7.84 -38.92 7.60
C PRO A 114 -7.02 -37.68 7.23
N GLY A 115 -5.71 -37.83 7.01
CA GLY A 115 -4.83 -36.69 6.68
C GLY A 115 -5.12 -36.05 5.32
N ARG A 116 -5.52 -36.85 4.32
CA ARG A 116 -5.87 -36.31 2.99
C ARG A 116 -7.25 -35.64 2.98
N VAL A 117 -8.21 -36.21 3.70
CA VAL A 117 -9.54 -35.60 3.85
C VAL A 117 -9.43 -34.29 4.63
N LEU A 118 -8.68 -34.29 5.74
CA LEU A 118 -8.44 -33.09 6.54
C LEU A 118 -7.67 -32.02 5.76
N GLY A 119 -6.63 -32.41 5.01
CA GLY A 119 -5.89 -31.52 4.13
C GLY A 119 -6.73 -30.95 2.98
N GLY A 120 -7.61 -31.75 2.39
CA GLY A 120 -8.57 -31.31 1.38
C GLY A 120 -9.58 -30.30 1.95
N VAL A 121 -10.10 -30.53 3.15
CA VAL A 121 -11.01 -29.61 3.85
C VAL A 121 -10.29 -28.29 4.20
N LEU A 122 -9.03 -28.34 4.63
CA LEU A 122 -8.20 -27.16 4.89
C LEU A 122 -7.90 -26.37 3.60
N LEU A 123 -7.63 -27.06 2.49
CA LEU A 123 -7.42 -26.42 1.18
C LEU A 123 -8.70 -25.74 0.68
N LEU A 124 -9.85 -26.41 0.78
CA LEU A 124 -11.15 -25.80 0.46
C LEU A 124 -11.46 -24.61 1.37
N GLY A 125 -11.15 -24.71 2.67
CA GLY A 125 -11.30 -23.62 3.63
C GLY A 125 -10.43 -22.41 3.29
N THR A 126 -9.18 -22.61 2.87
CA THR A 126 -8.28 -21.52 2.46
C THR A 126 -8.72 -20.88 1.16
N ILE A 127 -9.19 -21.65 0.17
CA ILE A 127 -9.76 -21.11 -1.07
C ILE A 127 -11.04 -20.32 -0.79
N ALA A 128 -11.93 -20.83 0.07
CA ALA A 128 -13.16 -20.13 0.46
C ALA A 128 -12.85 -18.82 1.20
N LEU A 129 -11.88 -18.82 2.11
CA LEU A 129 -11.45 -17.62 2.82
C LEU A 129 -10.80 -16.59 1.87
N ALA A 130 -9.95 -17.04 0.94
CA ALA A 130 -9.36 -16.18 -0.07
C ALA A 130 -10.42 -15.55 -0.99
N ALA A 131 -11.43 -16.34 -1.41
CA ALA A 131 -12.57 -15.86 -2.17
C ALA A 131 -13.41 -14.84 -1.38
N LEU A 132 -13.65 -15.09 -0.10
CA LEU A 132 -14.35 -14.15 0.80
C LEU A 132 -13.58 -12.84 0.94
N ILE A 133 -12.27 -12.89 1.15
CA ILE A 133 -11.41 -11.70 1.25
C ILE A 133 -11.39 -10.95 -0.09
N ALA A 134 -11.29 -11.65 -1.22
CA ALA A 134 -11.36 -11.04 -2.54
C ALA A 134 -12.72 -10.38 -2.79
N ALA A 135 -13.81 -11.04 -2.38
CA ALA A 135 -15.16 -10.50 -2.45
C ALA A 135 -15.34 -9.27 -1.55
N LEU A 136 -14.80 -9.28 -0.32
CA LEU A 136 -14.81 -8.14 0.59
C LEU A 136 -13.95 -6.99 0.08
N ALA A 137 -12.77 -7.27 -0.47
CA ALA A 137 -11.91 -6.28 -1.10
C ALA A 137 -12.57 -5.69 -2.35
N PHE A 138 -13.22 -6.51 -3.17
CA PHE A 138 -13.98 -6.08 -4.34
C PHE A 138 -15.23 -5.28 -3.95
N ALA A 139 -15.95 -5.70 -2.90
CA ALA A 139 -17.09 -4.98 -2.37
C ALA A 139 -16.66 -3.65 -1.76
N LEU A 140 -15.58 -3.62 -0.99
CA LEU A 140 -15.01 -2.40 -0.42
C LEU A 140 -14.50 -1.47 -1.54
N TRP A 141 -13.82 -2.02 -2.54
CA TRP A 141 -13.38 -1.27 -3.72
C TRP A 141 -14.56 -0.75 -4.54
N ARG A 142 -15.62 -1.53 -4.71
CA ARG A 142 -16.87 -1.13 -5.36
C ARG A 142 -17.64 -0.12 -4.51
N LEU A 143 -17.59 -0.20 -3.19
CA LEU A 143 -18.17 0.78 -2.27
C LEU A 143 -17.32 2.05 -2.22
N LEU A 144 -16.01 1.99 -2.42
CA LEU A 144 -15.11 3.14 -2.48
C LEU A 144 -15.12 3.80 -3.87
N ARG A 145 -15.32 3.01 -4.94
CA ARG A 145 -15.52 3.51 -6.33
C ARG A 145 -16.95 3.94 -6.60
N GLY A 146 -17.93 3.27 -6.02
CA GLY A 146 -19.34 3.67 -5.97
C GLY A 146 -19.61 4.74 -4.91
N ARG A 147 -18.61 5.05 -4.07
CA ARG A 147 -18.45 6.34 -3.38
C ARG A 147 -17.55 7.30 -4.18
N ALA A 148 -17.55 7.22 -5.51
CA ALA A 148 -17.84 8.46 -6.24
C ALA A 148 -19.19 8.96 -5.71
N PRO A 149 -19.26 10.18 -5.19
CA PRO A 149 -20.13 10.49 -4.07
C PRO A 149 -21.60 10.33 -4.45
N ALA A 150 -22.22 9.23 -4.01
CA ALA A 150 -23.62 9.22 -3.60
C ALA A 150 -23.71 10.10 -2.35
N ALA A 151 -23.58 11.40 -2.57
CA ALA A 151 -23.80 12.44 -1.61
C ALA A 151 -24.92 13.34 -2.15
N GLU A 152 -26.03 12.70 -2.48
CA GLU A 152 -27.30 13.34 -2.85
C GLU A 152 -28.08 13.85 -1.62
N GLY A 153 -27.40 14.12 -0.50
CA GLY A 153 -28.01 14.83 0.62
C GLY A 153 -27.11 15.83 1.35
N ALA A 154 -25.80 15.88 1.03
CA ALA A 154 -24.85 16.74 1.77
C ALA A 154 -23.64 17.27 0.96
N ALA A 155 -23.45 16.88 -0.32
CA ALA A 155 -22.27 17.28 -1.12
C ALA A 155 -22.46 18.46 -2.06
N GLU A 156 -23.61 19.13 -2.08
CA GLU A 156 -23.72 20.37 -2.87
C GLU A 156 -22.77 21.47 -2.36
N GLY A 157 -22.46 21.48 -1.05
CA GLY A 157 -21.55 22.47 -0.47
C GLY A 157 -20.05 22.17 -0.65
N GLY A 158 -19.62 20.92 -0.47
CA GLY A 158 -18.20 20.57 -0.34
C GLY A 158 -17.40 20.60 -1.64
N GLY A 159 -17.98 20.07 -2.73
CA GLY A 159 -17.34 20.08 -4.06
C GLY A 159 -17.29 21.48 -4.66
N ALA A 160 -18.34 22.28 -4.44
CA ALA A 160 -18.36 23.68 -4.81
C ALA A 160 -17.32 24.49 -4.03
N LYS A 161 -17.21 24.25 -2.71
CA LYS A 161 -16.20 24.90 -1.86
C LYS A 161 -14.77 24.56 -2.28
N GLY A 162 -14.45 23.29 -2.51
CA GLY A 162 -13.12 22.87 -2.97
C GLY A 162 -12.75 23.42 -4.35
N ARG A 163 -13.70 23.44 -5.30
CA ARG A 163 -13.48 24.09 -6.61
C ARG A 163 -13.33 25.60 -6.47
N ARG A 164 -14.05 26.23 -5.54
CA ARG A 164 -13.93 27.67 -5.26
C ARG A 164 -12.55 28.00 -4.70
N THR A 165 -12.07 27.30 -3.68
CA THR A 165 -10.76 27.56 -3.09
C THR A 165 -9.61 27.27 -4.06
N GLU A 166 -9.74 26.29 -4.95
CA GLU A 166 -8.76 26.07 -6.03
C GLU A 166 -8.77 27.20 -7.07
N ARG A 167 -9.95 27.73 -7.43
CA ARG A 167 -10.04 28.91 -8.31
C ARG A 167 -9.40 30.13 -7.69
N LEU A 168 -9.60 30.34 -6.38
CA LEU A 168 -8.98 31.44 -5.64
C LEU A 168 -7.46 31.28 -5.55
N ALA A 169 -6.96 30.06 -5.31
CA ALA A 169 -5.54 29.74 -5.44
C ALA A 169 -5.01 30.06 -6.86
N GLY A 170 -5.81 29.80 -7.90
CA GLY A 170 -5.51 30.19 -9.28
C GLY A 170 -5.29 31.70 -9.48
N ARG A 171 -6.05 32.55 -8.77
CA ARG A 171 -5.88 34.02 -8.79
C ARG A 171 -4.57 34.44 -8.14
N VAL A 172 -4.21 33.85 -6.99
CA VAL A 172 -2.90 34.10 -6.35
C VAL A 172 -1.75 33.71 -7.30
N ARG A 173 -1.84 32.55 -7.98
CA ARG A 173 -0.85 32.13 -8.98
C ARG A 173 -0.81 33.07 -10.20
N ALA A 174 -1.93 33.68 -10.57
CA ALA A 174 -1.98 34.65 -11.66
C ALA A 174 -1.31 35.96 -11.26
N ALA A 175 -1.58 36.48 -10.05
CA ALA A 175 -0.96 37.69 -9.52
C ALA A 175 0.58 37.55 -9.44
N TYR A 176 1.07 36.42 -8.92
CA TYR A 176 2.52 36.18 -8.86
C TYR A 176 3.15 36.07 -10.26
N ARG A 177 2.46 35.45 -11.24
CA ARG A 177 2.95 35.40 -12.62
C ARG A 177 3.01 36.78 -13.27
N ALA A 178 2.02 37.63 -13.04
CA ALA A 178 2.03 39.02 -13.51
C ALA A 178 3.19 39.80 -12.89
N PHE A 179 3.40 39.67 -11.58
CA PHE A 179 4.57 40.23 -10.90
C PHE A 179 5.90 39.81 -11.56
N LEU A 180 6.09 38.52 -11.85
CA LEU A 180 7.30 38.05 -12.55
C LEU A 180 7.48 38.67 -13.94
N LEU A 181 6.38 38.96 -14.65
CA LEU A 181 6.43 39.61 -15.96
C LEU A 181 6.82 41.08 -15.85
N VAL A 182 6.23 41.80 -14.89
CA VAL A 182 6.53 43.21 -14.62
C VAL A 182 8.00 43.39 -14.23
N MET A 183 8.54 42.51 -13.39
CA MET A 183 9.94 42.59 -12.95
C MET A 183 10.95 42.12 -14.00
N ARG A 184 10.53 41.42 -15.05
CA ARG A 184 11.44 40.77 -16.02
C ARG A 184 12.43 41.72 -16.71
N PRO A 185 12.06 42.94 -17.14
CA PRO A 185 12.99 43.88 -17.77
C PRO A 185 14.08 44.40 -16.82
N TRP A 186 13.77 44.46 -15.52
CA TRP A 186 14.58 45.12 -14.51
C TRP A 186 15.47 44.12 -13.77
N LEU A 187 14.85 43.06 -13.25
CA LEU A 187 15.51 42.11 -12.37
C LEU A 187 14.89 40.72 -12.55
N PRO A 188 15.19 39.99 -13.64
CA PRO A 188 14.57 38.70 -13.89
C PRO A 188 14.96 37.67 -12.82
N ARG A 189 14.01 36.79 -12.48
CA ARG A 189 14.23 35.65 -11.58
C ARG A 189 15.13 34.60 -12.26
N GLN A 190 16.10 34.06 -11.53
CA GLN A 190 16.95 32.99 -12.04
C GLN A 190 16.24 31.63 -12.02
N ALA A 191 16.69 30.67 -12.83
CA ALA A 191 16.04 29.36 -12.95
C ALA A 191 16.05 28.55 -11.63
N SER A 192 17.16 28.59 -10.90
CA SER A 192 17.36 27.89 -9.63
C SER A 192 16.86 28.65 -8.40
N GLU A 193 16.58 29.95 -8.54
CA GLU A 193 16.24 30.83 -7.44
C GLU A 193 14.81 30.58 -6.97
N THR A 194 14.58 30.40 -5.67
CA THR A 194 13.25 30.22 -5.08
C THR A 194 12.44 31.53 -5.04
N PRO A 195 11.10 31.49 -4.88
CA PRO A 195 10.30 32.70 -4.66
C PRO A 195 10.81 33.57 -3.49
N HIS A 196 11.18 32.92 -2.37
CA HIS A 196 11.75 33.55 -1.19
C HIS A 196 13.07 34.28 -1.49
N GLU A 197 14.02 33.60 -2.13
CA GLU A 197 15.33 34.17 -2.47
C GLU A 197 15.18 35.34 -3.45
N TYR A 198 14.26 35.21 -4.41
CA TYR A 198 13.97 36.28 -5.35
C TYR A 198 13.39 37.52 -4.66
N ALA A 199 12.46 37.33 -3.72
CA ALA A 199 11.92 38.42 -2.90
C ALA A 199 13.01 39.11 -2.07
N HIS A 200 13.92 38.33 -1.47
CA HIS A 200 15.05 38.86 -0.72
C HIS A 200 15.99 39.70 -1.61
N ARG A 201 16.31 39.20 -2.82
CA ARG A 201 17.15 39.92 -3.78
C ARG A 201 16.52 41.22 -4.26
N ILE A 202 15.21 41.23 -4.52
CA ILE A 202 14.49 42.46 -4.85
C ILE A 202 14.51 43.41 -3.66
N ALA A 203 14.18 42.96 -2.45
CA ALA A 203 14.14 43.80 -1.26
C ALA A 203 15.49 44.45 -0.92
N ALA A 204 16.59 43.74 -1.17
CA ALA A 204 17.95 44.27 -0.97
C ALA A 204 18.32 45.36 -1.98
N ARG A 205 17.77 45.29 -3.20
CA ARG A 205 18.07 46.24 -4.28
C ARG A 205 17.10 47.42 -4.32
N GLU A 206 15.84 47.15 -4.04
CA GLU A 206 14.72 48.09 -4.06
C GLU A 206 13.94 48.03 -2.74
N PRO A 207 14.43 48.71 -1.67
CA PRO A 207 13.80 48.66 -0.35
C PRO A 207 12.34 49.16 -0.35
N ALA A 208 11.99 50.08 -1.27
CA ALA A 208 10.63 50.58 -1.43
C ALA A 208 9.62 49.47 -1.83
N LEU A 209 10.07 48.46 -2.57
CA LEU A 209 9.25 47.32 -2.99
C LEU A 209 9.20 46.19 -1.96
N ALA A 210 10.10 46.19 -0.98
CA ALA A 210 10.34 45.06 -0.09
C ALA A 210 9.05 44.54 0.57
N GLU A 211 8.28 45.42 1.21
CA GLU A 211 7.05 45.04 1.91
C GLU A 211 6.05 44.38 0.95
N ALA A 212 5.83 44.97 -0.22
CA ALA A 212 4.83 44.50 -1.17
C ALA A 212 5.22 43.16 -1.80
N VAL A 213 6.50 43.01 -2.15
CA VAL A 213 7.05 41.77 -2.70
C VAL A 213 7.03 40.64 -1.68
N TRP A 214 7.36 40.92 -0.41
CA TRP A 214 7.25 39.94 0.67
C TRP A 214 5.80 39.54 0.94
N GLY A 215 4.88 40.51 0.98
CA GLY A 215 3.45 40.27 1.15
C GLY A 215 2.89 39.34 0.08
N LEU A 216 3.21 39.58 -1.20
CA LEU A 216 2.79 38.73 -2.30
C LEU A 216 3.43 37.33 -2.24
N THR A 217 4.73 37.26 -1.96
CA THR A 217 5.48 35.99 -1.93
C THR A 217 4.96 35.06 -0.83
N ARG A 218 4.65 35.60 0.35
CA ARG A 218 4.11 34.84 1.48
C ARG A 218 2.76 34.19 1.16
N LEU A 219 1.91 34.84 0.36
CA LEU A 219 0.63 34.28 -0.08
C LEU A 219 0.81 33.23 -1.18
N TYR A 220 1.81 33.40 -2.05
CA TYR A 220 2.07 32.51 -3.17
C TYR A 220 2.71 31.18 -2.76
N GLU A 221 3.65 31.19 -1.81
CA GLU A 221 4.42 29.99 -1.45
C GLU A 221 3.55 28.79 -1.02
N PRO A 222 2.56 28.94 -0.11
CA PRO A 222 1.67 27.84 0.23
C PRO A 222 0.93 27.29 -1.00
N VAL A 223 0.42 28.20 -1.84
CA VAL A 223 -0.35 27.86 -3.04
C VAL A 223 0.49 27.11 -4.09
N ARG A 224 1.79 27.43 -4.19
CA ARG A 224 2.74 26.72 -5.06
C ARG A 224 2.92 25.26 -4.65
N TYR A 225 2.93 24.98 -3.35
CA TYR A 225 3.10 23.64 -2.80
C TYR A 225 1.78 22.89 -2.54
N GLY A 226 0.70 23.32 -3.20
CA GLY A 226 -0.61 22.65 -3.17
C GLY A 226 -1.58 23.17 -2.11
N GLY A 227 -1.25 24.30 -1.48
CA GLY A 227 -2.17 25.04 -0.60
C GLY A 227 -3.37 25.60 -1.38
N LEU A 228 -4.49 25.69 -0.67
CA LEU A 228 -5.69 26.38 -1.12
C LEU A 228 -5.65 27.85 -0.70
N ALA A 229 -6.44 28.70 -1.35
CA ALA A 229 -6.60 30.10 -0.93
C ALA A 229 -8.07 30.45 -0.71
N ASP A 230 -8.31 31.42 0.17
CA ASP A 230 -9.61 32.06 0.34
C ASP A 230 -9.74 33.37 -0.46
N GLU A 231 -10.91 34.02 -0.34
CA GLU A 231 -11.21 35.24 -1.08
C GLU A 231 -10.34 36.42 -0.62
N ALA A 232 -10.05 36.50 0.68
CA ALA A 232 -9.26 37.57 1.26
C ALA A 232 -7.79 37.45 0.84
N GLU A 233 -7.25 36.23 0.82
CA GLU A 233 -5.90 35.94 0.34
C GLU A 233 -5.75 36.24 -1.15
N ALA A 234 -6.74 35.83 -1.97
CA ALA A 234 -6.74 36.14 -3.40
C ALA A 234 -6.80 37.66 -3.67
N ALA A 235 -7.68 38.38 -2.97
CA ALA A 235 -7.78 39.83 -3.07
C ALA A 235 -6.52 40.55 -2.56
N ALA A 236 -5.91 40.05 -1.48
CA ALA A 236 -4.67 40.59 -0.94
C ALA A 236 -3.51 40.41 -1.92
N ALA A 237 -3.39 39.24 -2.56
CA ALA A 237 -2.36 39.02 -3.59
C ALA A 237 -2.48 40.01 -4.76
N GLU A 238 -3.71 40.27 -5.23
CA GLU A 238 -3.97 41.27 -6.28
C GLU A 238 -3.68 42.71 -5.80
N ALA A 239 -3.99 43.03 -4.53
CA ALA A 239 -3.67 44.32 -3.95
C ALA A 239 -2.16 44.55 -3.83
N TRP A 240 -1.39 43.52 -3.45
CA TRP A 240 0.06 43.57 -3.41
C TRP A 240 0.67 43.77 -4.80
N LEU A 241 0.17 43.05 -5.82
CA LEU A 241 0.59 43.26 -7.20
C LEU A 241 0.37 44.73 -7.64
N ARG A 242 -0.84 45.26 -7.42
CA ARG A 242 -1.14 46.67 -7.75
C ARG A 242 -0.25 47.66 -7.00
N ARG A 243 0.18 47.33 -5.78
CA ARG A 243 1.11 48.17 -5.03
C ARG A 243 2.51 48.13 -5.66
N ILE A 244 2.99 46.95 -6.06
CA ILE A 244 4.27 46.81 -6.77
C ILE A 244 4.25 47.62 -8.07
N GLU A 245 3.20 47.51 -8.88
CA GLU A 245 3.05 48.27 -10.13
C GLU A 245 3.13 49.78 -9.90
N ARG A 246 2.37 50.31 -8.91
CA ARG A 246 2.40 51.74 -8.58
C ARG A 246 3.77 52.23 -8.09
N GLU A 247 4.48 51.43 -7.31
CA GLU A 247 5.80 51.83 -6.81
C GLU A 247 6.85 51.80 -7.92
N LEU A 248 6.72 50.90 -8.89
CA LEU A 248 7.56 50.90 -10.10
C LEU A 248 7.28 52.12 -10.98
N GLU A 249 6.02 52.47 -11.21
CA GLU A 249 5.62 53.67 -11.96
C GLU A 249 6.22 54.95 -11.35
N LYS A 250 6.16 55.09 -10.01
CA LYS A 250 6.76 56.25 -9.31
C LYS A 250 8.28 56.32 -9.47
N GLY A 251 8.96 55.17 -9.53
CA GLY A 251 10.41 55.10 -9.71
C GLY A 251 10.88 55.47 -11.11
N GLU A 252 10.00 55.42 -12.12
CA GLU A 252 10.32 55.85 -13.50
C GLU A 252 10.21 57.37 -13.70
N GLU A 253 9.46 58.06 -12.83
CA GLU A 253 9.25 59.53 -12.92
C GLU A 253 10.36 60.37 -12.27
N THR A 254 11.29 59.74 -11.54
CA THR A 254 12.41 60.39 -10.82
C THR A 254 13.74 60.17 -11.51
#